data_AF-A0A1J4K7A9-F1
#
_entry.id   AF-A0A1J4K7A9-F1
#
_cell.length_a   1.000
_cell.length_b   1.000
_cell.length_c   1.000
_cell.angle_alpha   90.00
_cell.angle_beta   90.00
_cell.angle_gamma   90.00
#
_symmetry.space_group_name_H-M   'P 1'
#
loop_
_entity.id
_entity.type
_entity.pdbx_description
1 polymer ?
#
loop_
_entity_poly.entity_id
_entity_poly.type
_entity_poly.pdbx_seq_one_letter_code
_entity_poly.pdbx_strand_id
1 'polypeptide(L)'
;MTFLDLEQKINQKLFNQKDDLKEEKIQEIDPDILTKYNSINVFLGKAGSGKSFNILQTFAKISLVSPKTHLILYITKTGRVNDKTFDLFNEFIKIPIVYCSLEDAVSKFNEIIEWKEVYRKIKEGELDISDLTAENKRTLFEKLCIKNFRHKWLHTIVYFEDAHKNPLLYGNNKNLYFLQRIPLFRHDNCSYYFAIQLLVGFPSDLKTQITDLFLFPGYSNQQLKFIMNHINIDMNPTEFIECYKSLGRREFIKINNETGNIEFC
;
A
#
# COMPACT_ATOMS: atom_id res chain seq x y z
N MET A 1 -39.83 -7.03 18.90
CA MET A 1 -39.01 -6.83 17.68
C MET A 1 -38.76 -8.21 17.13
N THR A 2 -39.26 -8.49 15.92
CA THR A 2 -39.01 -9.80 15.29
C THR A 2 -37.59 -9.83 14.71
N PHE A 3 -37.04 -11.02 14.44
CA PHE A 3 -35.75 -11.15 13.76
C PHE A 3 -35.76 -10.45 12.38
N LEU A 4 -36.89 -10.50 11.68
CA LEU A 4 -37.07 -9.83 10.38
C LEU A 4 -37.00 -8.30 10.51
N ASP A 5 -37.62 -7.72 11.55
CA ASP A 5 -37.54 -6.28 11.81
C ASP A 5 -36.11 -5.83 12.14
N LEU A 6 -35.34 -6.69 12.84
CA LEU A 6 -33.93 -6.43 13.16
C LEU A 6 -33.08 -6.47 11.89
N GLU A 7 -33.25 -7.48 11.03
CA GLU A 7 -32.53 -7.58 9.76
C GLU A 7 -32.82 -6.40 8.83
N GLN A 8 -34.09 -5.97 8.73
CA GLN A 8 -34.46 -4.80 7.93
C GLN A 8 -33.79 -3.52 8.45
N LYS A 9 -33.73 -3.34 9.78
CA LYS A 9 -33.04 -2.19 10.40
C LYS A 9 -31.52 -2.24 10.19
N ILE A 10 -30.91 -3.42 10.31
CA ILE A 10 -29.47 -3.61 10.04
C ILE A 10 -29.17 -3.28 8.57
N ASN A 11 -29.97 -3.80 7.64
CA ASN A 11 -29.78 -3.55 6.20
C ASN A 11 -29.98 -2.08 5.82
N GLN A 12 -30.99 -1.40 6.40
CA GLN A 12 -31.16 0.05 6.21
C GLN A 12 -29.97 0.83 6.77
N LYS A 13 -29.44 0.46 7.93
CA LYS A 13 -28.26 1.12 8.51
C LYS A 13 -27.02 0.92 7.65
N LEU A 14 -26.78 -0.30 7.16
CA LEU A 14 -25.69 -0.61 6.23
C LEU A 14 -25.83 0.13 4.90
N PHE A 15 -27.06 0.28 4.39
CA PHE A 15 -27.34 1.03 3.17
C PHE A 15 -27.04 2.52 3.36
N ASN A 16 -27.44 3.10 4.50
CA ASN A 16 -27.19 4.51 4.81
C ASN A 16 -25.70 4.80 5.06
N GLN A 17 -24.93 3.85 5.58
CA GLN A 17 -23.48 3.96 5.80
C GLN A 17 -22.63 3.48 4.61
N LYS A 18 -23.26 3.12 3.49
CA LYS A 18 -22.59 2.45 2.37
C LYS A 18 -21.45 3.29 1.78
N ASP A 19 -21.56 4.62 1.81
CA ASP A 19 -20.52 5.52 1.28
C ASP A 19 -19.34 5.69 2.25
N ASP A 20 -19.55 5.62 3.56
CA ASP A 20 -18.45 5.62 4.54
C ASP A 20 -17.71 4.27 4.51
N LEU A 21 -18.47 3.18 4.42
CA LEU A 21 -17.92 1.82 4.25
C LEU A 21 -17.20 1.61 2.92
N LYS A 22 -17.40 2.47 1.91
CA LYS A 22 -16.64 2.40 0.63
C LYS A 22 -15.21 2.88 0.81
N GLU A 23 -14.94 3.78 1.75
CA GLU A 23 -13.64 4.42 1.90
C GLU A 23 -12.56 3.48 2.43
N GLU A 24 -12.96 2.53 3.28
CA GLU A 24 -12.09 1.49 3.83
C GLU A 24 -11.94 0.28 2.89
N LYS A 25 -12.71 0.20 1.81
CA LYS A 25 -12.61 -0.94 0.88
C LYS A 25 -11.36 -0.84 0.01
N ILE A 26 -10.88 -2.00 -0.41
CA ILE A 26 -9.99 -2.09 -1.57
C ILE A 26 -10.78 -1.61 -2.77
N GLN A 27 -10.31 -0.55 -3.42
CA GLN A 27 -11.01 0.10 -4.51
C GLN A 27 -10.02 0.54 -5.58
N GLU A 28 -10.43 0.46 -6.85
CA GLU A 28 -9.62 0.88 -7.97
C GLU A 28 -9.23 2.35 -7.86
N ILE A 29 -7.98 2.68 -8.21
CA ILE A 29 -7.51 4.07 -8.24
C ILE A 29 -7.96 4.72 -9.53
N ASP A 30 -7.65 4.05 -10.65
CA ASP A 30 -7.94 4.43 -12.02
C ASP A 30 -7.73 3.19 -12.91
N PRO A 31 -8.46 3.03 -14.04
CA PRO A 31 -8.31 1.89 -14.94
C PRO A 31 -6.89 1.64 -15.45
N ASP A 32 -6.07 2.68 -15.58
CA ASP A 32 -4.69 2.56 -16.09
C ASP A 32 -3.65 2.28 -14.97
N ILE A 33 -4.11 2.08 -13.74
CA ILE A 33 -3.30 1.83 -12.55
C ILE A 33 -3.58 0.41 -12.03
N LEU A 34 -2.53 -0.42 -12.08
CA LEU A 34 -2.63 -1.85 -11.73
C LEU A 34 -2.91 -2.09 -10.23
N THR A 35 -2.57 -1.14 -9.37
CA THR A 35 -2.73 -1.23 -7.92
C THR A 35 -3.99 -0.51 -7.44
N LYS A 36 -4.52 -0.94 -6.31
CA LYS A 36 -5.75 -0.39 -5.72
C LYS A 36 -5.44 0.53 -4.53
N TYR A 37 -6.41 1.37 -4.17
CA TYR A 37 -6.40 2.01 -2.86
C TYR A 37 -6.57 0.96 -1.77
N ASN A 38 -6.02 1.28 -0.60
CA ASN A 38 -6.05 0.44 0.58
C ASN A 38 -5.59 -0.98 0.22
N SER A 39 -4.38 -1.15 -0.30
CA SER A 39 -3.92 -2.48 -0.75
C SER A 39 -2.49 -2.78 -0.31
N ILE A 40 -2.15 -4.07 -0.27
CA ILE A 40 -0.79 -4.56 0.00
C ILE A 40 -0.22 -5.06 -1.32
N ASN A 41 0.72 -4.30 -1.89
CA ASN A 41 1.30 -4.55 -3.20
C ASN A 41 2.75 -5.02 -3.03
N VAL A 42 3.05 -6.23 -3.51
CA VAL A 42 4.38 -6.82 -3.39
C VAL A 42 5.01 -6.95 -4.76
N PHE A 43 6.13 -6.27 -4.97
CA PHE A 43 6.94 -6.38 -6.18
C PHE A 43 8.09 -7.34 -5.88
N LEU A 44 8.03 -8.54 -6.46
CA LEU A 44 8.91 -9.67 -6.19
C LEU A 44 9.82 -9.94 -7.39
N GLY A 45 11.12 -9.73 -7.23
CA GLY A 45 12.09 -9.92 -8.30
C GLY A 45 13.54 -9.82 -7.85
N LYS A 46 14.46 -10.39 -8.63
CA LYS A 46 15.91 -10.30 -8.38
C LYS A 46 16.41 -8.85 -8.41
N ALA A 47 17.62 -8.59 -7.89
CA ALA A 47 18.25 -7.29 -8.03
C ALA A 47 18.35 -6.90 -9.51
N GLY A 48 18.04 -5.64 -9.85
CA GLY A 48 18.02 -5.17 -11.23
C GLY A 48 16.83 -5.61 -12.09
N SER A 49 15.80 -6.25 -11.51
CA SER A 49 14.62 -6.70 -12.27
C SER A 49 13.61 -5.60 -12.65
N GLY A 50 13.84 -4.34 -12.23
CA GLY A 50 12.93 -3.23 -12.53
C GLY A 50 11.78 -3.02 -11.53
N LYS A 51 11.84 -3.60 -10.32
CA LYS A 51 10.83 -3.38 -9.25
C LYS A 51 10.63 -1.89 -8.94
N SER A 52 11.71 -1.21 -8.53
CA SER A 52 11.67 0.21 -8.15
C SER A 52 11.14 1.08 -9.29
N PHE A 53 11.57 0.81 -10.53
CA PHE A 53 11.07 1.49 -11.72
C PHE A 53 9.54 1.37 -11.85
N ASN A 54 8.98 0.16 -11.74
CA ASN A 54 7.53 -0.04 -11.87
C ASN A 54 6.73 0.58 -10.72
N ILE A 55 7.26 0.53 -9.50
CA ILE A 55 6.66 1.20 -8.33
C ILE A 55 6.64 2.72 -8.54
N LEU A 56 7.77 3.31 -8.93
CA LEU A 56 7.87 4.76 -9.13
C LEU A 56 7.04 5.23 -10.32
N GLN A 57 6.98 4.45 -11.41
CA GLN A 57 6.07 4.69 -12.52
C GLN A 57 4.60 4.67 -12.04
N THR A 58 4.24 3.71 -11.18
CA THR A 58 2.91 3.65 -10.56
C THR A 58 2.63 4.91 -9.73
N PHE A 59 3.58 5.40 -8.94
CA PHE A 59 3.42 6.63 -8.16
C PHE A 59 3.28 7.87 -9.03
N ALA A 60 4.01 7.94 -10.15
CA ALA A 60 3.85 9.02 -11.13
C ALA A 60 2.44 9.01 -11.74
N LYS A 61 1.92 7.84 -12.12
CA LYS A 61 0.53 7.70 -12.61
C LYS A 61 -0.49 8.12 -11.53
N ILE A 62 -0.36 7.61 -10.31
CA ILE A 62 -1.23 7.99 -9.17
C ILE A 62 -1.19 9.52 -8.97
N SER A 63 -0.03 10.15 -9.09
CA SER A 63 0.12 11.61 -8.95
C SER A 63 -0.66 12.44 -9.98
N LEU A 64 -1.03 11.84 -11.12
CA LEU A 64 -1.80 12.51 -12.17
C LEU A 64 -3.30 12.38 -11.95
N VAL A 65 -3.76 11.23 -11.43
CA VAL A 65 -5.19 10.87 -11.42
C VAL A 65 -5.81 10.82 -10.03
N SER A 66 -5.02 10.66 -8.97
CA SER A 66 -5.50 10.54 -7.58
C SER A 66 -5.44 11.89 -6.86
N PRO A 67 -6.56 12.61 -6.72
CA PRO A 67 -6.60 13.81 -5.90
C PRO A 67 -6.60 13.50 -4.39
N LYS A 68 -6.79 12.23 -3.99
CA LYS A 68 -6.93 11.82 -2.59
C LYS A 68 -5.62 11.35 -1.96
N THR A 69 -4.66 10.93 -2.79
CA THR A 69 -3.32 10.54 -2.31
C THR A 69 -2.51 11.79 -2.00
N HIS A 70 -2.35 12.06 -0.71
CA HIS A 70 -1.74 13.30 -0.24
C HIS A 70 -0.25 13.16 0.06
N LEU A 71 0.21 11.94 0.32
CA LEU A 71 1.55 11.70 0.83
C LEU A 71 2.06 10.31 0.47
N ILE A 72 3.35 10.25 0.15
CA ILE A 72 4.15 9.03 0.09
C ILE A 72 5.14 9.06 1.26
N LEU A 73 4.99 8.13 2.20
CA LEU A 73 6.02 7.85 3.20
C LEU A 73 7.01 6.86 2.60
N TYR A 74 8.19 7.37 2.27
CA TYR A 74 9.25 6.60 1.62
C TYR A 74 10.24 6.10 2.68
N ILE A 75 10.19 4.80 2.95
CA ILE A 75 11.00 4.13 3.97
C ILE A 75 12.23 3.49 3.30
N THR A 76 13.41 3.98 3.67
CA THR A 76 14.71 3.42 3.28
C THR A 76 15.50 2.98 4.51
N LYS A 77 16.57 2.23 4.30
CA LYS A 77 17.47 1.84 5.40
C LYS A 77 18.02 3.03 6.18
N THR A 78 18.42 4.10 5.49
CA THR A 78 19.17 5.23 6.07
C THR A 78 18.41 6.56 6.06
N GLY A 79 17.19 6.59 5.52
CA GLY A 79 16.42 7.83 5.33
C GLY A 79 16.89 8.69 4.17
N ARG A 80 17.81 8.18 3.32
CA ARG A 80 18.31 8.86 2.13
C ARG A 80 18.00 8.05 0.89
N VAL A 81 17.63 8.75 -0.17
CA VAL A 81 17.57 8.20 -1.52
C VAL A 81 18.98 8.00 -2.03
N ASN A 82 19.36 6.77 -2.36
CA ASN A 82 20.63 6.46 -3.01
C ASN A 82 20.41 5.82 -4.40
N ASP A 83 19.20 5.92 -4.96
CA ASP A 83 18.81 5.26 -6.21
C ASP A 83 18.74 6.25 -7.38
N LYS A 84 19.59 6.03 -8.38
CA LYS A 84 19.55 6.78 -9.66
C LYS A 84 18.19 6.65 -10.37
N THR A 85 17.47 5.56 -10.13
CA THR A 85 16.11 5.35 -10.65
C THR A 85 15.15 6.36 -10.04
N PHE A 86 15.32 6.69 -8.76
CA PHE A 86 14.47 7.68 -8.11
C PHE A 86 14.73 9.09 -8.64
N ASP A 87 16.00 9.48 -8.79
CA ASP A 87 16.36 10.81 -9.29
C ASP A 87 15.72 11.11 -10.66
N LEU A 88 15.61 10.09 -11.51
CA LEU A 88 14.94 10.19 -12.81
C LEU A 88 13.42 10.32 -12.71
N PHE A 89 12.79 9.74 -11.69
CA PHE A 89 11.34 9.67 -11.58
C PHE A 89 10.72 10.74 -10.67
N ASN A 90 11.51 11.32 -9.76
CA ASN A 90 11.04 12.27 -8.76
C ASN A 90 10.32 13.47 -9.39
N GLU A 91 10.78 13.94 -10.55
CA GLU A 91 10.15 15.07 -11.26
C GLU A 91 8.71 14.77 -11.76
N PHE A 92 8.37 13.50 -11.95
CA PHE A 92 7.03 13.08 -12.40
C PHE A 92 6.07 12.83 -11.23
N ILE A 93 6.58 12.67 -10.01
CA ILE A 93 5.78 12.39 -8.82
C ILE A 93 5.40 13.73 -8.16
N LYS A 94 4.16 14.17 -8.39
CA LYS A 94 3.63 15.43 -7.84
C LYS A 94 3.11 15.30 -6.40
N ILE A 95 2.93 14.06 -5.93
CA ILE A 95 2.54 13.79 -4.55
C ILE A 95 3.74 14.09 -3.65
N PRO A 96 3.57 14.84 -2.55
CA PRO A 96 4.61 15.03 -1.54
C PRO A 96 5.23 13.72 -1.06
N ILE A 97 6.56 13.69 -0.94
CA ILE A 97 7.31 12.53 -0.47
C ILE A 97 8.02 12.89 0.83
N VAL A 98 7.73 12.15 1.90
CA VAL A 98 8.43 12.24 3.18
C VAL A 98 9.37 11.04 3.30
N TYR A 99 10.66 11.30 3.35
CA TYR A 99 11.67 10.26 3.55
C TYR A 99 11.86 9.95 5.02
N CYS A 100 12.06 8.67 5.33
CA CYS A 100 12.48 8.26 6.66
C CYS A 100 13.38 7.04 6.64
N SER A 101 14.23 6.97 7.66
CA SER A 101 15.01 5.78 7.97
C SER A 101 14.09 4.71 8.57
N LEU A 102 14.62 3.49 8.72
CA LEU A 102 13.92 2.44 9.46
C LEU A 102 13.75 2.78 10.94
N GLU A 103 14.70 3.52 11.51
CA GLU A 103 14.69 3.91 12.93
C GLU A 103 13.56 4.92 13.20
N ASP A 104 13.33 5.85 12.27
CA ASP A 104 12.33 6.91 12.43
C ASP A 104 10.93 6.52 11.89
N ALA A 105 10.83 5.42 11.13
CA ALA A 105 9.62 5.07 10.39
C ALA A 105 8.39 4.94 11.29
N VAL A 106 8.52 4.31 12.46
CA VAL A 106 7.40 4.11 13.40
C VAL A 106 6.92 5.45 13.95
N SER A 107 7.84 6.31 14.40
CA SER A 107 7.49 7.63 14.96
C SER A 107 6.79 8.50 13.91
N LYS A 108 7.35 8.57 12.70
CA LYS A 108 6.76 9.37 11.62
C LYS A 108 5.42 8.82 11.15
N PHE A 109 5.27 7.50 11.05
CA PHE A 109 4.00 6.91 10.65
C PHE A 109 2.91 7.16 11.71
N ASN A 110 3.22 7.00 13.00
CA ASN A 110 2.28 7.34 14.08
C ASN A 110 1.84 8.80 14.01
N GLU A 111 2.77 9.74 13.82
CA GLU A 111 2.44 11.16 13.71
C GLU A 111 1.49 11.42 12.53
N ILE A 112 1.71 10.78 11.37
CA ILE A 112 0.79 10.87 10.23
C ILE A 112 -0.60 10.34 10.60
N ILE A 113 -0.69 9.17 11.25
CA ILE A 113 -1.96 8.57 11.65
C ILE A 113 -2.71 9.45 12.67
N GLU A 114 -2.02 10.00 13.66
CA GLU A 114 -2.61 10.90 14.66
C GLU A 114 -3.21 12.15 14.01
N TRP A 115 -2.49 12.78 13.09
CA TRP A 115 -3.02 13.95 12.36
C TRP A 115 -4.13 13.57 11.38
N LYS A 116 -4.09 12.39 10.75
CA LYS A 116 -5.19 11.88 9.92
C LYS A 116 -6.46 11.67 10.75
N GLU A 117 -6.33 11.22 11.99
CA GLU A 117 -7.47 11.08 12.90
C GLU A 117 -8.09 12.44 13.25
N VAL A 118 -7.26 13.46 13.52
CA VAL A 118 -7.75 14.84 13.70
C VAL A 118 -8.45 15.33 12.43
N TYR A 119 -7.86 15.11 11.25
CA TYR A 119 -8.47 15.46 9.96
C TYR A 119 -9.83 14.78 9.76
N ARG A 120 -9.94 13.49 10.11
CA ARG A 120 -11.17 12.70 10.01
C ARG A 120 -12.27 13.25 10.91
N LYS A 121 -11.96 13.55 12.17
CA LYS A 121 -12.92 14.18 13.11
C LYS A 121 -13.45 15.51 12.61
N ILE A 122 -12.59 16.34 12.00
CA ILE A 122 -13.02 17.59 11.35
C ILE A 122 -14.00 17.29 10.20
N LYS A 123 -13.72 16.26 9.40
CA LYS A 123 -14.52 15.90 8.24
C LYS A 123 -15.88 15.32 8.59
N GLU A 124 -15.94 14.60 9.69
CA GLU A 124 -17.16 13.99 10.24
C GLU A 124 -17.97 15.01 11.07
N GLY A 125 -17.44 16.20 11.34
CA GLY A 125 -18.09 17.23 12.14
C GLY A 125 -18.00 17.00 13.65
N GLU A 126 -17.15 16.07 14.09
CA GLU A 126 -16.88 15.80 15.51
C GLU A 126 -15.93 16.84 16.13
N LEU A 127 -15.20 17.60 15.31
CA LEU A 127 -14.29 18.67 15.73
C LEU A 127 -14.46 19.89 14.82
N ASP A 128 -14.68 21.08 15.38
CA ASP A 128 -14.68 22.30 14.59
C ASP A 128 -13.23 22.74 14.28
N ILE A 129 -13.01 23.21 13.05
CA ILE A 129 -11.72 23.77 12.64
C ILE A 129 -11.36 25.00 13.48
N SER A 130 -12.36 25.74 13.98
CA SER A 130 -12.13 26.89 14.87
C SER A 130 -11.52 26.51 16.22
N ASP A 131 -11.70 25.25 16.65
CA ASP A 131 -11.21 24.76 17.95
C ASP A 131 -9.71 24.41 17.91
N LEU A 132 -9.12 24.34 16.70
CA LEU A 132 -7.69 24.15 16.54
C LEU A 132 -6.93 25.45 16.74
N THR A 133 -5.90 25.42 17.58
CA THR A 133 -4.92 26.51 17.66
C THR A 133 -4.27 26.74 16.29
N ALA A 134 -3.85 27.97 16.02
CA ALA A 134 -3.15 28.30 14.76
C ALA A 134 -1.91 27.42 14.55
N GLU A 135 -1.21 27.07 15.64
CA GLU A 135 -0.08 26.14 15.63
C GLU A 135 -0.51 24.72 15.21
N ASN A 136 -1.54 24.14 15.85
CA ASN A 136 -2.01 22.80 15.51
C ASN A 136 -2.50 22.72 14.06
N LYS A 137 -3.17 23.76 13.56
CA LYS A 137 -3.62 23.83 12.17
C LYS A 137 -2.44 23.86 11.20
N ARG A 138 -1.39 24.63 11.53
CA ARG A 138 -0.15 24.66 10.74
C ARG A 138 0.53 23.29 10.75
N THR A 139 0.69 22.69 11.94
CA THR A 139 1.30 21.36 12.09
C THR A 139 0.53 20.30 11.33
N LEU A 140 -0.81 20.30 11.37
CA LEU A 140 -1.65 19.40 10.60
C LEU A 140 -1.36 19.53 9.09
N PHE A 141 -1.35 20.75 8.55
CA PHE A 141 -1.07 20.98 7.14
C PHE A 141 0.35 20.59 6.74
N GLU A 142 1.34 20.85 7.59
CA GLU A 142 2.74 20.47 7.36
C GLU A 142 2.92 18.95 7.37
N LYS A 143 2.42 18.27 8.42
CA LYS A 143 2.62 16.83 8.62
C LYS A 143 1.83 15.99 7.62
N LEU A 144 0.62 16.42 7.27
CA LEU A 144 -0.18 15.79 6.24
C LEU A 144 0.08 16.36 4.84
N CYS A 145 1.02 17.29 4.67
CA CYS A 145 1.38 17.85 3.36
C CYS A 145 0.17 18.32 2.51
N ILE A 146 -0.88 18.85 3.15
CA ILE A 146 -2.10 19.32 2.49
C ILE A 146 -2.24 20.84 2.62
N LYS A 147 -2.95 21.44 1.66
CA LYS A 147 -3.17 22.90 1.60
C LYS A 147 -4.55 23.34 2.08
N ASN A 148 -5.49 22.41 2.15
CA ASN A 148 -6.88 22.65 2.49
C ASN A 148 -7.56 21.33 2.88
N PHE A 149 -8.81 21.43 3.33
CA PHE A 149 -9.66 20.30 3.67
C PHE A 149 -10.59 19.95 2.49
N ARG A 150 -10.12 19.93 1.23
CA ARG A 150 -11.03 19.67 0.09
C ARG A 150 -11.51 18.22 0.02
N HIS A 151 -10.65 17.27 0.39
CA HIS A 151 -10.91 15.84 0.19
C HIS A 151 -11.66 15.26 1.40
N LYS A 152 -12.59 14.32 1.15
CA LYS A 152 -13.36 13.69 2.24
C LYS A 152 -12.44 12.89 3.19
N TRP A 153 -11.46 12.21 2.60
CA TRP A 153 -10.45 11.43 3.30
C TRP A 153 -9.09 11.59 2.61
N LEU A 154 -8.05 11.12 3.28
CA LEU A 154 -6.66 11.26 2.89
C LEU A 154 -6.02 9.88 2.73
N HIS A 155 -5.58 9.55 1.51
CA HIS A 155 -4.85 8.31 1.24
C HIS A 155 -3.35 8.51 1.41
N THR A 156 -2.69 7.57 2.11
CA THR A 156 -1.23 7.56 2.26
C THR A 156 -0.64 6.35 1.55
N ILE A 157 0.41 6.54 0.78
CA ILE A 157 1.24 5.44 0.27
C ILE A 157 2.39 5.23 1.24
N VAL A 158 2.63 3.99 1.64
CA VAL A 158 3.80 3.60 2.45
C VAL A 158 4.66 2.67 1.63
N TYR A 159 5.87 3.12 1.28
CA TYR A 159 6.78 2.38 0.41
C TYR A 159 8.02 1.90 1.17
N PHE A 160 8.24 0.59 1.15
CA PHE A 160 9.47 -0.06 1.62
C PHE A 160 10.34 -0.46 0.42
N GLU A 161 11.38 0.34 0.13
CA GLU A 161 12.28 0.12 -1.02
C GLU A 161 13.11 -1.17 -0.90
N ASP A 162 13.52 -1.52 0.32
CA ASP A 162 14.12 -2.82 0.61
C ASP A 162 13.51 -3.38 1.89
N ALA A 163 12.52 -4.25 1.70
CA ALA A 163 11.86 -4.92 2.81
C ALA A 163 12.57 -6.23 3.21
N HIS A 164 13.66 -6.64 2.55
CA HIS A 164 14.33 -7.89 2.91
C HIS A 164 15.05 -7.75 4.26
N LYS A 165 14.73 -8.64 5.22
CA LYS A 165 15.27 -8.60 6.60
C LYS A 165 15.08 -7.25 7.30
N ASN A 166 14.02 -6.52 6.94
CA ASN A 166 13.70 -5.25 7.57
C ASN A 166 13.28 -5.48 9.03
N PRO A 167 13.97 -4.93 10.05
CA PRO A 167 13.66 -5.18 11.46
C PRO A 167 12.24 -4.75 11.87
N LEU A 168 11.58 -3.90 11.09
CA LEU A 168 10.18 -3.49 11.32
C LEU A 168 9.16 -4.55 10.88
N LEU A 169 9.58 -5.49 10.02
CA LEU A 169 8.76 -6.55 9.47
C LEU A 169 9.24 -7.95 9.92
N TYR A 170 10.50 -8.08 10.36
CA TYR A 170 11.18 -9.34 10.67
C TYR A 170 11.85 -9.28 12.05
N GLY A 171 11.58 -10.25 12.93
CA GLY A 171 12.34 -10.44 14.18
C GLY A 171 11.54 -11.06 15.34
N ASN A 172 12.26 -11.53 16.36
CA ASN A 172 11.70 -12.13 17.59
C ASN A 172 11.47 -11.12 18.74
N ASN A 173 11.66 -9.81 18.50
CA ASN A 173 11.56 -8.78 19.52
C ASN A 173 10.37 -7.85 19.29
N LYS A 174 9.95 -7.15 20.35
CA LYS A 174 8.80 -6.24 20.52
C LYS A 174 8.60 -5.11 19.47
N ASN A 175 9.38 -5.06 18.38
CA ASN A 175 9.34 -4.05 17.31
C ASN A 175 8.64 -4.55 16.02
N LEU A 176 7.68 -5.46 16.13
CA LEU A 176 6.82 -5.92 15.02
C LEU A 176 5.69 -4.91 14.72
N TYR A 177 5.95 -3.61 14.90
CA TYR A 177 4.92 -2.56 14.79
C TYR A 177 4.21 -2.61 13.43
N PHE A 178 4.96 -2.64 12.33
CA PHE A 178 4.35 -2.69 11.00
C PHE A 178 3.71 -4.05 10.71
N LEU A 179 4.20 -5.15 11.25
CA LEU A 179 3.52 -6.45 11.11
C LEU A 179 2.12 -6.42 11.74
N GLN A 180 1.95 -5.72 12.87
CA GLN A 180 0.65 -5.57 13.53
C GLN A 180 -0.22 -4.49 12.88
N ARG A 181 0.41 -3.44 12.32
CA ARG A 181 -0.30 -2.28 11.78
C ARG A 181 -0.72 -2.44 10.33
N ILE A 182 0.12 -3.04 9.47
CA ILE A 182 -0.18 -3.26 8.05
C ILE A 182 -1.56 -3.92 7.87
N PRO A 183 -1.98 -4.93 8.65
CA PRO A 183 -3.32 -5.50 8.52
C PRO A 183 -4.49 -4.52 8.67
N LEU A 184 -4.27 -3.36 9.28
CA LEU A 184 -5.24 -2.29 9.46
C LEU A 184 -5.22 -1.27 8.30
N PHE A 185 -4.58 -1.60 7.17
CA PHE A 185 -4.40 -0.71 6.01
C PHE A 185 -5.70 -0.05 5.50
N ARG A 186 -6.82 -0.77 5.62
CA ARG A 186 -8.17 -0.30 5.25
C ARG A 186 -8.65 0.84 6.13
N HIS A 187 -8.56 0.64 7.44
CA HIS A 187 -8.89 1.64 8.46
C HIS A 187 -7.97 2.85 8.38
N ASP A 188 -6.68 2.63 8.10
CA ASP A 188 -5.69 3.70 8.03
C ASP A 188 -5.73 4.47 6.71
N ASN A 189 -6.57 4.07 5.75
CA ASN A 189 -6.55 4.55 4.37
C ASN A 189 -5.13 4.57 3.77
N CYS A 190 -4.43 3.43 3.87
CA CYS A 190 -3.04 3.28 3.47
C CYS A 190 -2.89 2.19 2.40
N SER A 191 -2.09 2.45 1.36
CA SER A 191 -1.60 1.38 0.48
C SER A 191 -0.12 1.14 0.73
N TYR A 192 0.23 -0.11 0.96
CA TYR A 192 1.60 -0.54 1.22
C TYR A 192 2.25 -1.09 -0.06
N TYR A 193 3.50 -0.71 -0.28
CA TYR A 193 4.31 -1.15 -1.41
C TYR A 193 5.60 -1.75 -0.89
N PHE A 194 5.92 -2.97 -1.32
CA PHE A 194 7.14 -3.67 -0.93
C PHE A 194 7.92 -4.07 -2.16
N ALA A 195 9.16 -3.61 -2.28
CA ALA A 195 10.12 -4.21 -3.19
C ALA A 195 10.92 -5.28 -2.43
N ILE A 196 10.77 -6.55 -2.83
CA ILE A 196 11.47 -7.68 -2.20
C ILE A 196 12.15 -8.59 -3.23
N GLN A 197 13.20 -9.27 -2.78
CA GLN A 197 13.96 -10.20 -3.62
C GLN A 197 13.51 -11.65 -3.49
N LEU A 198 12.97 -12.05 -2.34
CA LEU A 198 12.59 -13.42 -2.05
C LEU A 198 11.33 -13.43 -1.17
N LEU A 199 10.34 -14.23 -1.56
CA LEU A 199 9.12 -14.41 -0.79
C LEU A 199 9.35 -15.21 0.50
N VAL A 200 10.35 -16.11 0.53
CA VAL A 200 10.62 -16.99 1.68
C VAL A 200 10.72 -16.22 3.00
N GLY A 201 11.40 -15.07 2.98
CA GLY A 201 11.53 -14.23 4.16
C GLY A 201 10.27 -13.48 4.54
N PHE A 202 9.41 -13.11 3.59
CA PHE A 202 8.29 -12.22 3.86
C PHE A 202 7.36 -12.79 4.95
N PRO A 203 6.92 -12.00 5.95
CA PRO A 203 6.15 -12.52 7.07
C PRO A 203 4.90 -13.27 6.60
N SER A 204 4.62 -14.44 7.20
CA SER A 204 3.46 -15.27 6.86
C SER A 204 2.15 -14.49 6.91
N ASP A 205 1.99 -13.68 7.94
CA ASP A 205 0.75 -12.94 8.21
C ASP A 205 0.53 -11.82 7.19
N LEU A 206 1.61 -11.35 6.55
CA LEU A 206 1.51 -10.40 5.45
C LEU A 206 1.32 -11.10 4.11
N LYS A 207 1.88 -12.31 3.89
CA LYS A 207 1.68 -13.09 2.66
C LYS A 207 0.20 -13.35 2.40
N THR A 208 -0.57 -13.71 3.44
CA THR A 208 -2.01 -13.98 3.33
C THR A 208 -2.84 -12.74 3.04
N GLN A 209 -2.29 -11.55 3.28
CA GLN A 209 -2.98 -10.27 3.07
C GLN A 209 -2.49 -9.50 1.85
N ILE A 210 -1.52 -10.05 1.10
CA ILE A 210 -1.12 -9.49 -0.20
C ILE A 210 -2.39 -9.34 -1.03
N THR A 211 -2.60 -8.15 -1.59
CA THR A 211 -3.69 -7.89 -2.54
C THR A 211 -3.22 -8.25 -3.94
N ASP A 212 -2.06 -7.71 -4.34
CA ASP A 212 -1.49 -7.93 -5.66
C ASP A 212 0.01 -8.25 -5.54
N LEU A 213 0.44 -9.34 -6.19
CA LEU A 213 1.84 -9.73 -6.35
C LEU A 213 2.30 -9.46 -7.77
N PHE A 214 3.35 -8.66 -7.92
CA PHE A 214 4.01 -8.37 -9.18
C PHE A 214 5.29 -9.20 -9.26
N LEU A 215 5.23 -10.31 -10.00
CA LEU A 215 6.27 -11.32 -10.11
C LEU A 215 7.13 -11.09 -11.36
N PHE A 216 8.39 -10.70 -11.14
CA PHE A 216 9.37 -10.46 -12.20
C PHE A 216 10.14 -11.74 -12.58
N PRO A 217 10.69 -11.81 -13.81
CA PRO A 217 11.45 -12.97 -14.29
C PRO A 217 12.74 -13.24 -13.50
N GLY A 218 13.24 -14.48 -13.63
CA GLY A 218 14.55 -14.90 -13.12
C GLY A 218 14.53 -15.95 -12.00
N TYR A 219 13.37 -16.41 -11.53
CA TYR A 219 13.28 -17.46 -10.50
C TYR A 219 13.41 -18.88 -11.09
N SER A 220 14.00 -19.79 -10.30
CA SER A 220 14.08 -21.22 -10.62
C SER A 220 12.73 -21.92 -10.40
N ASN A 221 12.56 -23.13 -10.94
CA ASN A 221 11.31 -23.88 -10.76
C ASN A 221 11.02 -24.19 -9.28
N GLN A 222 12.07 -24.39 -8.46
CA GLN A 222 11.92 -24.58 -7.03
C GLN A 222 11.40 -23.31 -6.33
N GLN A 223 11.91 -22.13 -6.74
CA GLN A 223 11.47 -20.85 -6.20
C GLN A 223 10.03 -20.53 -6.64
N LEU A 224 9.67 -20.84 -7.89
CA LEU A 224 8.29 -20.68 -8.39
C LEU A 224 7.32 -21.57 -7.62
N LYS A 225 7.64 -22.85 -7.42
CA LYS A 225 6.84 -23.75 -6.59
C LYS A 225 6.63 -23.19 -5.18
N PHE A 226 7.66 -22.62 -4.57
CA PHE A 226 7.52 -21.96 -3.27
C PHE A 226 6.53 -20.78 -3.33
N ILE A 227 6.62 -19.93 -4.36
CA ILE A 227 5.73 -18.78 -4.54
C ILE A 227 4.28 -19.25 -4.71
N MET A 228 4.06 -20.22 -5.59
CA MET A 228 2.73 -20.77 -5.89
C MET A 228 2.07 -21.44 -4.69
N ASN A 229 2.86 -21.97 -3.75
CA ASN A 229 2.33 -22.55 -2.51
C ASN A 229 1.89 -21.48 -1.48
N HIS A 230 2.24 -20.20 -1.68
CA HIS A 230 1.95 -19.12 -0.73
C HIS A 230 1.06 -18.03 -1.30
N ILE A 231 0.66 -18.14 -2.57
CA ILE A 231 -0.08 -17.14 -3.31
C ILE A 231 -1.21 -17.86 -4.04
N ASN A 232 -2.40 -17.28 -4.02
CA ASN A 232 -3.54 -17.78 -4.76
C ASN A 232 -3.30 -17.57 -6.26
N ILE A 233 -3.32 -18.65 -7.04
CA ILE A 233 -3.09 -18.67 -8.48
C ILE A 233 -4.15 -19.56 -9.09
N ASP A 234 -5.04 -18.97 -9.88
CA ASP A 234 -6.10 -19.68 -10.60
C ASP A 234 -5.60 -20.10 -11.99
N MET A 235 -4.53 -20.90 -12.02
CA MET A 235 -3.92 -21.44 -13.24
C MET A 235 -3.23 -22.76 -12.92
N ASN A 236 -3.17 -23.66 -13.91
CA ASN A 236 -2.45 -24.92 -13.75
C ASN A 236 -0.96 -24.66 -13.43
N PRO A 237 -0.36 -25.37 -12.45
CA PRO A 237 1.03 -25.13 -12.08
C PRO A 237 2.05 -25.26 -13.20
N THR A 238 1.87 -26.22 -14.11
CA THR A 238 2.78 -26.45 -15.24
C THR A 238 2.66 -25.32 -16.24
N GLU A 239 1.43 -24.94 -16.59
CA GLU A 239 1.11 -23.83 -17.49
C GLU A 239 1.67 -22.50 -16.95
N PHE A 240 1.48 -22.23 -15.66
CA PHE A 240 2.03 -21.04 -15.02
C PHE A 240 3.55 -20.96 -15.14
N ILE A 241 4.25 -22.08 -14.91
CA ILE A 241 5.71 -22.12 -15.05
C ILE A 241 6.13 -21.89 -16.50
N GLU A 242 5.44 -22.49 -17.47
CA GLU A 242 5.74 -22.29 -18.89
C GLU A 242 5.57 -20.83 -19.30
N CYS A 243 4.43 -20.21 -18.98
CA CYS A 243 4.17 -18.79 -19.24
C CYS A 243 5.15 -17.86 -18.50
N TYR A 244 5.51 -18.18 -17.25
CA TYR A 244 6.51 -17.41 -16.52
C TYR A 244 7.90 -17.49 -17.17
N LYS A 245 8.26 -18.65 -17.74
CA LYS A 245 9.56 -18.83 -18.42
C LYS A 245 9.63 -18.14 -19.78
N SER A 246 8.50 -17.83 -20.41
CA SER A 246 8.47 -17.02 -21.64
C SER A 246 8.60 -15.51 -21.42
N LEU A 247 8.55 -15.03 -20.17
CA LEU A 247 8.64 -13.59 -19.88
C LEU A 247 9.95 -12.97 -20.35
N GLY A 248 9.83 -11.85 -21.05
CA GLY A 248 10.91 -10.96 -21.43
C GLY A 248 11.49 -10.17 -20.25
N ARG A 249 12.61 -9.47 -20.49
CA ARG A 249 13.38 -8.76 -19.44
C ARG A 249 12.61 -7.62 -18.74
N ARG A 250 11.59 -7.06 -19.38
CA ARG A 250 10.79 -5.93 -18.86
C ARG A 250 9.36 -6.31 -18.50
N GLU A 251 9.01 -7.56 -18.73
CA GLU A 251 7.67 -8.08 -18.46
C GLU A 251 7.59 -8.59 -17.02
N PHE A 252 6.38 -8.66 -16.50
CA PHE A 252 6.09 -9.24 -15.21
C PHE A 252 4.68 -9.83 -15.20
N ILE A 253 4.42 -10.69 -14.23
CA ILE A 253 3.08 -11.23 -14.00
C ILE A 253 2.49 -10.49 -12.81
N LYS A 254 1.30 -9.93 -12.96
CA LYS A 254 0.49 -9.47 -11.84
C LYS A 254 -0.47 -10.58 -11.44
N ILE A 255 -0.47 -10.93 -10.16
CA ILE A 255 -1.34 -11.94 -9.58
C ILE A 255 -2.21 -11.23 -8.53
N ASN A 256 -3.52 -11.22 -8.74
CA ASN A 256 -4.45 -10.76 -7.72
C ASN A 256 -4.67 -11.90 -6.73
N ASN A 257 -4.13 -11.77 -5.52
CA ASN A 257 -4.09 -12.86 -4.55
C ASN A 257 -5.44 -13.12 -3.86
N GLU A 258 -6.41 -12.20 -3.98
CA GLU A 258 -7.79 -12.46 -3.52
C GLU A 258 -8.55 -13.37 -4.48
N THR A 259 -8.41 -13.17 -5.79
CA THR A 259 -9.16 -13.89 -6.83
C THR A 259 -8.38 -15.04 -7.48
N GLY A 260 -7.05 -15.01 -7.42
CA GLY A 260 -6.18 -15.90 -8.17
C GLY A 260 -5.92 -15.46 -9.61
N ASN A 261 -6.58 -14.38 -10.07
CA ASN A 261 -6.47 -13.90 -11.45
C ASN A 261 -5.04 -13.46 -11.80
N ILE A 262 -4.65 -13.74 -13.03
CA ILE A 262 -3.31 -13.50 -13.56
C ILE A 262 -3.38 -12.57 -14.76
N GLU A 263 -2.58 -11.52 -14.74
CA GLU A 263 -2.38 -10.58 -15.84
C GLU A 263 -0.90 -10.63 -16.25
N PHE A 264 -0.62 -10.79 -17.54
CA PHE A 264 0.72 -10.70 -18.11
C PHE A 264 0.96 -9.27 -18.59
N CYS A 265 1.99 -8.61 -18.06
CA CYS A 265 2.27 -7.18 -18.26
C CYS A 265 3.66 -6.94 -18.86
#